data_AF-A0A1Q7ELT3-F1
#
_entry.id   AF-A0A1Q7ELT3-F1
#
_cell.length_a   1.000
_cell.length_b   1.000
_cell.length_c   1.000
_cell.angle_alpha   90.00
_cell.angle_beta   90.00
_cell.angle_gamma   90.00
#
_symmetry.space_group_name_H-M   'P 1'
#
loop_
_entity.id
_entity.type
_entity.pdbx_description
1 polymer ?
#
loop_
_entity_poly.entity_id
_entity_poly.type
_entity_poly.pdbx_seq_one_letter_code
_entity_poly.pdbx_strand_id
1 'polypeptide(L)'
;MENRLGFPLPADYRALVETYGEGSFDDFLWLFHPTSPNPHLNLIDELRVLREALALDTDGVGPPPEDLVPWAGTDNGDSVYWKFDSTRRLGSSVIVNEARGDAWPEYELSATEWLLAVLTGRIRVPVFPDDFPSRHPSFRAS
;
A
#
# COMPACT_ATOMS: atom_id res chain seq x y z
N MET A 1 -2.44 -10.62 15.26
CA MET A 1 -2.41 -9.68 14.12
C MET A 1 -3.37 -10.12 13.02
N GLU A 2 -3.23 -11.33 12.48
CA GLU A 2 -4.00 -11.81 11.31
C GLU A 2 -5.46 -12.21 11.59
N ASN A 3 -5.78 -12.65 12.82
CA ASN A 3 -7.15 -13.07 13.16
C ASN A 3 -8.21 -11.95 12.99
N ARG A 4 -7.81 -10.67 12.93
CA ARG A 4 -8.72 -9.55 12.68
C ARG A 4 -8.86 -9.19 11.19
N LEU A 5 -7.86 -9.54 10.37
CA LEU A 5 -7.86 -9.29 8.93
C LEU A 5 -8.65 -10.36 8.16
N GLY A 6 -8.67 -11.59 8.66
CA GLY A 6 -9.34 -12.71 8.01
C GLY A 6 -8.53 -13.34 6.87
N PHE A 7 -7.30 -12.88 6.66
CA PHE A 7 -6.33 -13.42 5.71
C PHE A 7 -4.91 -13.22 6.25
N PRO A 8 -3.94 -14.06 5.83
CA PRO A 8 -2.56 -13.90 6.25
C PRO A 8 -1.90 -12.72 5.54
N LEU A 9 -1.00 -12.03 6.25
CA LEU A 9 -0.18 -10.98 5.64
C LEU A 9 0.97 -11.62 4.84
N PRO A 10 1.37 -11.01 3.70
CA PRO A 10 2.60 -11.39 3.01
C PRO A 10 3.79 -11.43 3.97
N ALA A 11 4.61 -12.48 3.85
CA ALA A 11 5.72 -12.71 4.79
C ALA A 11 6.77 -11.59 4.72
N ASP A 12 7.01 -11.05 3.52
CA ASP A 12 7.93 -9.94 3.29
C ASP A 12 7.43 -8.65 3.95
N TYR A 13 6.14 -8.36 3.85
CA TYR A 13 5.54 -7.21 4.50
C TYR A 13 5.56 -7.31 6.02
N ARG A 14 5.28 -8.51 6.56
CA ARG A 14 5.41 -8.74 8.01
C ARG A 14 6.81 -8.41 8.49
N ALA A 15 7.83 -8.93 7.80
CA ALA A 15 9.22 -8.63 8.14
C ALA A 15 9.54 -7.13 8.02
N LEU A 16 8.97 -6.44 7.02
CA LEU A 16 9.12 -5.00 6.85
C LEU A 16 8.57 -4.23 8.06
N VAL A 17 7.30 -4.46 8.44
CA VAL A 17 6.67 -3.74 9.55
C VAL A 17 7.22 -4.14 10.92
N GLU A 18 7.72 -5.38 11.09
CA GLU A 18 8.42 -5.80 12.31
C GLU A 18 9.81 -5.16 12.43
N THR A 19 10.46 -4.85 11.30
CA THR A 19 11.80 -4.24 11.27
C THR A 19 11.74 -2.73 11.46
N TYR A 20 10.86 -2.05 10.72
CA TYR A 20 10.79 -0.59 10.70
C TYR A 20 9.74 -0.03 11.66
N GLY A 21 8.70 -0.79 11.98
CA GLY A 21 7.56 -0.31 12.76
C GLY A 21 6.60 0.54 11.93
N GLU A 22 5.85 1.39 12.62
CA GLU A 22 4.95 2.38 12.04
C GLU A 22 5.73 3.64 11.63
N GLY A 23 5.50 4.13 10.41
CA GLY A 23 6.21 5.30 9.91
C GLY A 23 6.21 5.39 8.39
N SER A 24 7.11 6.22 7.85
CA SER A 24 7.21 6.50 6.42
C SER A 24 8.63 6.44 5.87
N PHE A 25 8.72 6.19 4.58
CA PHE A 25 9.93 6.39 3.78
C PHE A 25 9.91 7.78 3.14
N ASP A 26 11.01 8.51 3.33
CA ASP A 26 11.24 9.88 2.85
C ASP A 26 10.11 10.85 3.16
N ASP A 27 9.49 10.70 4.33
CA ASP A 27 8.38 11.54 4.80
C ASP A 27 7.22 11.60 3.79
N PHE A 28 7.09 10.57 2.93
CA PHE A 28 6.15 10.58 1.82
C PHE A 28 5.32 9.31 1.77
N LEU A 29 5.96 8.13 1.77
CA LEU A 29 5.28 6.84 1.67
C LEU A 29 5.11 6.20 3.04
N TRP A 30 3.89 6.18 3.56
CA TRP A 30 3.54 5.69 4.90
C TRP A 30 3.11 4.22 4.87
N LEU A 31 3.68 3.42 5.76
CA LEU A 31 3.30 2.02 5.93
C LEU A 31 2.07 1.89 6.84
N PHE A 32 1.10 1.06 6.43
CA PHE A 32 -0.04 0.76 7.28
C PHE A 32 0.26 -0.41 8.21
N HIS A 33 0.20 -0.14 9.52
CA HIS A 33 0.45 -1.14 10.54
C HIS A 33 -0.88 -1.75 11.03
N PRO A 34 -1.05 -3.09 11.01
CA PRO A 34 -2.31 -3.74 11.41
C PRO A 34 -2.78 -3.47 12.85
N THR A 35 -1.89 -3.00 13.71
CA THR A 35 -2.19 -2.66 15.11
C THR A 35 -1.85 -1.21 15.44
N SER A 36 -1.74 -0.35 14.44
CA SER A 36 -1.54 1.09 14.68
C SER A 36 -2.66 1.64 15.57
N PRO A 37 -2.36 2.46 16.59
CA PRO A 37 -3.37 3.22 17.31
C PRO A 37 -3.90 4.41 16.48
N ASN A 38 -3.17 4.84 15.45
CA ASN A 38 -3.59 5.88 14.53
C ASN A 38 -4.49 5.25 13.45
N PRO A 39 -5.78 5.61 13.36
CA PRO A 39 -6.69 5.02 12.37
C PRO A 39 -6.24 5.25 10.92
N HIS A 40 -5.52 6.35 10.65
CA HIS A 40 -5.01 6.69 9.31
C HIS A 40 -3.75 5.92 8.92
N LEU A 41 -3.12 5.22 9.87
CA LEU A 41 -2.02 4.29 9.62
C LEU A 41 -2.42 2.86 9.98
N ASN A 42 -3.68 2.63 10.34
CA ASN A 42 -4.16 1.31 10.70
C ASN A 42 -4.69 0.59 9.46
N LEU A 43 -4.01 -0.48 9.07
CA LEU A 43 -4.35 -1.28 7.89
C LEU A 43 -5.82 -1.76 7.89
N ILE A 44 -6.35 -2.15 9.06
CA ILE A 44 -7.72 -2.67 9.17
C ILE A 44 -8.74 -1.55 8.99
N ASP A 45 -8.46 -0.36 9.52
CA ASP A 45 -9.36 0.78 9.39
C ASP A 45 -9.32 1.34 7.96
N GLU A 46 -8.14 1.45 7.35
CA GLU A 46 -8.00 1.82 5.94
C GLU A 46 -8.65 0.80 4.99
N LEU A 47 -8.59 -0.50 5.28
CA LEU A 47 -9.32 -1.51 4.52
C LEU A 47 -10.84 -1.31 4.58
N ARG A 48 -11.38 -0.82 5.71
CA ARG A 48 -12.81 -0.50 5.82
C ARG A 48 -13.15 0.74 4.99
N VAL A 49 -12.34 1.80 5.11
CA VAL A 49 -12.51 3.03 4.33
C VAL A 49 -12.50 2.73 2.83
N LEU A 50 -11.53 1.93 2.36
CA LEU A 50 -11.46 1.50 0.96
C LEU A 50 -12.76 0.83 0.48
N ARG A 51 -13.26 -0.13 1.27
CA ARG A 51 -14.47 -0.88 0.91
C ARG A 51 -15.71 0.01 0.88
N GLU A 52 -15.82 0.96 1.81
CA GLU A 52 -16.92 1.93 1.83
C GLU A 52 -16.84 2.89 0.64
N ALA A 53 -15.64 3.40 0.34
CA ALA A 53 -15.42 4.32 -0.77
C ALA A 53 -15.75 3.67 -2.13
N LEU A 54 -15.19 2.48 -2.40
CA LEU A 54 -15.41 1.82 -3.68
C LEU A 54 -16.81 1.18 -3.81
N ALA A 55 -17.53 0.92 -2.71
CA ALA A 55 -18.93 0.51 -2.80
C ALA A 55 -19.85 1.64 -3.29
N LEU A 56 -19.41 2.90 -3.18
CA LEU A 56 -20.11 4.07 -3.71
C LEU A 56 -19.70 4.39 -5.16
N ASP A 57 -18.58 3.85 -5.62
CA ASP A 57 -18.13 3.98 -7.01
C ASP A 57 -18.88 2.97 -7.91
N THR A 58 -19.97 3.44 -8.52
CA THR A 58 -20.82 2.63 -9.40
C THR A 58 -20.34 2.57 -10.84
N ASP A 59 -19.32 3.36 -11.20
CA ASP A 59 -18.85 3.48 -12.57
C ASP A 59 -17.88 2.35 -12.94
N GLY A 60 -17.39 1.61 -11.94
CA GLY A 60 -16.63 0.36 -12.12
C GLY A 60 -15.21 0.58 -12.64
N VAL A 61 -14.64 1.75 -12.37
CA VAL A 61 -13.31 2.16 -12.86
C VAL A 61 -12.23 1.62 -11.91
N GLY A 62 -12.05 0.30 -11.87
CA GLY A 62 -10.99 -0.32 -11.08
C GLY A 62 -11.20 -1.80 -10.75
N PRO A 63 -10.23 -2.44 -10.06
CA PRO A 63 -10.40 -3.78 -9.52
C PRO A 63 -11.54 -3.83 -8.48
N PRO A 64 -12.22 -4.98 -8.32
CA PRO A 64 -13.24 -5.13 -7.28
C PRO A 64 -12.67 -4.86 -5.88
N PRO A 65 -13.40 -4.18 -4.98
CA PRO A 65 -12.89 -3.81 -3.66
C PRO A 65 -12.50 -5.01 -2.80
N GLU A 66 -13.17 -6.14 -3.00
CA GLU A 66 -12.89 -7.42 -2.32
C GLU A 66 -11.57 -8.08 -2.76
N ASP A 67 -11.00 -7.63 -3.87
CA ASP A 67 -9.72 -8.09 -4.40
C ASP A 67 -8.55 -7.23 -3.93
N LEU A 68 -8.81 -6.09 -3.29
CA LEU A 68 -7.79 -5.14 -2.86
C LEU A 68 -7.61 -5.13 -1.34
N VAL A 69 -6.35 -4.96 -0.93
CA VAL A 69 -5.98 -4.71 0.48
C VAL A 69 -4.98 -3.57 0.52
N PRO A 70 -5.31 -2.44 1.18
CA PRO A 70 -4.38 -1.32 1.30
C PRO A 70 -3.24 -1.70 2.26
N TRP A 71 -2.03 -1.25 1.95
CA TRP A 71 -0.87 -1.49 2.82
C TRP A 71 0.06 -0.30 2.95
N ALA A 72 -0.07 0.70 2.08
CA ALA A 72 0.61 1.98 2.23
C ALA A 72 -0.22 3.11 1.61
N GLY A 73 0.08 4.33 2.03
CA GLY A 73 -0.47 5.55 1.47
C GLY A 73 0.61 6.61 1.32
N THR A 74 0.31 7.68 0.60
CA THR A 74 1.20 8.83 0.46
C THR A 74 0.60 10.09 1.07
N ASP A 75 1.44 11.09 1.34
CA ASP A 75 1.00 12.43 1.79
C ASP A 75 0.07 13.14 0.79
N ASN A 76 0.12 12.75 -0.48
CA ASN A 76 -0.75 13.31 -1.53
C ASN A 76 -2.10 12.57 -1.65
N GLY A 77 -2.34 11.55 -0.82
CA GLY A 77 -3.56 10.76 -0.82
C GLY A 77 -3.54 9.56 -1.76
N ASP A 78 -2.45 9.32 -2.50
CA ASP A 78 -2.30 8.11 -3.30
C ASP A 78 -2.24 6.89 -2.40
N SER A 79 -2.86 5.81 -2.87
CA SER A 79 -2.96 4.56 -2.10
C SER A 79 -2.23 3.42 -2.81
N VAL A 80 -1.63 2.55 -2.01
CA VAL A 80 -0.90 1.37 -2.48
C VAL A 80 -1.56 0.11 -1.91
N TYR A 81 -1.86 -0.82 -2.82
CA TYR A 81 -2.62 -2.02 -2.53
C TYR A 81 -1.85 -3.28 -2.89
N TRP A 82 -2.21 -4.38 -2.23
CA TRP A 82 -2.05 -5.71 -2.79
C TRP A 82 -3.33 -6.09 -3.51
N LYS A 83 -3.19 -6.91 -4.54
CA LYS A 83 -4.29 -7.64 -5.13
C LYS A 83 -4.24 -9.10 -4.73
N PHE A 84 -5.40 -9.68 -4.45
CA PHE A 84 -5.49 -11.13 -4.27
C PHE A 84 -5.24 -11.86 -5.59
N ASP A 85 -4.40 -12.89 -5.54
CA ASP A 85 -4.23 -13.82 -6.66
C ASP A 85 -5.48 -14.72 -6.84
N SER A 86 -5.50 -15.52 -7.91
CA SER A 86 -6.59 -16.47 -8.20
C SER A 86 -6.81 -17.54 -7.13
N THR A 87 -5.86 -17.70 -6.20
CA THR A 87 -5.93 -18.61 -5.04
C THR A 87 -6.22 -17.89 -3.73
N ARG A 88 -6.58 -16.60 -3.78
CA ARG A 88 -6.85 -15.73 -2.63
C ARG A 88 -5.64 -15.57 -1.70
N ARG A 89 -4.45 -15.43 -2.27
CA ARG A 89 -3.22 -15.04 -1.55
C ARG A 89 -2.76 -13.64 -1.94
N LEU A 90 -2.08 -12.97 -1.02
CA LEU A 90 -1.49 -11.64 -1.21
C LEU A 90 0.03 -11.73 -1.40
N GLY A 91 0.63 -10.66 -1.92
CA GLY A 91 2.08 -10.47 -1.98
C GLY A 91 2.74 -10.79 -3.32
N SER A 92 1.96 -11.11 -4.36
CA SER A 92 2.47 -11.33 -5.71
C SER A 92 2.39 -10.10 -6.61
N SER A 93 1.60 -9.09 -6.24
CA SER A 93 1.55 -7.83 -6.97
C SER A 93 1.23 -6.64 -6.07
N VAL A 94 1.68 -5.48 -6.52
CA VAL A 94 1.41 -4.17 -5.95
C VAL A 94 0.65 -3.33 -6.96
N ILE A 95 -0.37 -2.62 -6.50
CA ILE A 95 -1.15 -1.68 -7.30
C ILE A 95 -1.05 -0.30 -6.67
N VAL A 96 -0.90 0.74 -7.49
CA VAL A 96 -0.94 2.14 -7.04
C VAL A 96 -2.15 2.82 -7.67
N ASN A 97 -2.90 3.59 -6.89
CA ASN A 97 -3.97 4.43 -7.40
C ASN A 97 -3.82 5.87 -6.90
N GLU A 98 -3.98 6.81 -7.82
CA GLU A 98 -4.13 8.23 -7.50
C GLU A 98 -5.54 8.47 -6.97
N ALA A 99 -5.70 9.21 -5.88
CA ALA A 99 -7.00 9.43 -5.23
C ALA A 99 -8.12 9.94 -6.14
N ARG A 100 -7.77 10.55 -7.29
CA ARG A 100 -8.72 11.08 -8.29
C ARG A 100 -8.43 10.57 -9.70
N GLY A 101 -7.60 9.55 -9.85
CA GLY A 101 -7.18 9.01 -11.13
C GLY A 101 -7.83 7.66 -11.42
N ASP A 102 -8.12 7.44 -12.70
CA ASP A 102 -8.72 6.20 -13.20
C ASP A 102 -7.68 5.09 -13.49
N ALA A 103 -6.40 5.40 -13.25
CA ALA A 103 -5.29 4.49 -13.53
C ALA A 103 -5.00 3.57 -12.34
N TRP A 104 -4.81 2.29 -12.66
CA TRP A 104 -4.49 1.22 -11.69
C TRP A 104 -3.26 0.42 -12.17
N PRO A 105 -2.07 1.05 -12.31
CA PRO A 105 -0.86 0.31 -12.66
C PRO A 105 -0.58 -0.81 -11.67
N GLU A 106 -0.42 -2.02 -12.20
CA GLU A 106 -0.07 -3.22 -11.45
C GLU A 106 1.39 -3.61 -11.71
N TYR A 107 2.11 -3.91 -10.64
CA TYR A 107 3.50 -4.35 -10.65
C TYR A 107 3.56 -5.76 -10.08
N GLU A 108 4.03 -6.74 -10.86
CA GLU A 108 4.19 -8.14 -10.43
C GLU A 108 5.44 -8.31 -9.53
N LEU A 109 5.40 -7.66 -8.38
CA LEU A 109 6.44 -7.64 -7.36
C LEU A 109 5.80 -7.76 -5.97
N SER A 110 6.55 -8.31 -5.02
CA SER A 110 6.18 -8.22 -3.60
C SER A 110 6.28 -6.79 -3.07
N ALA A 111 5.75 -6.52 -1.87
CA ALA A 111 5.78 -5.18 -1.28
C ALA A 111 7.22 -4.69 -1.11
N THR A 112 8.10 -5.55 -0.60
CA THR A 112 9.50 -5.20 -0.35
C THR A 112 10.32 -5.04 -1.63
N GLU A 113 10.07 -5.86 -2.66
CA GLU A 113 10.71 -5.73 -3.97
C GLU A 113 10.30 -4.43 -4.67
N TRP A 114 9.00 -4.13 -4.67
CA TRP A 114 8.47 -2.90 -5.24
C TRP A 114 9.02 -1.68 -4.51
N LEU A 115 8.97 -1.68 -3.17
CA LEU A 115 9.49 -0.60 -2.34
C LEU A 115 10.98 -0.37 -2.61
N LEU A 116 11.79 -1.43 -2.62
CA LEU A 116 13.20 -1.32 -2.93
C LEU A 116 13.44 -0.78 -4.34
N ALA A 117 12.67 -1.23 -5.34
CA ALA A 117 12.79 -0.76 -6.71
C ALA A 117 12.44 0.73 -6.84
N VAL A 118 11.41 1.20 -6.12
CA VAL A 118 11.03 2.62 -6.06
C VAL A 118 12.11 3.45 -5.36
N LEU A 119 12.53 3.06 -4.15
CA LEU A 119 13.53 3.79 -3.37
C LEU A 119 14.92 3.81 -4.03
N THR A 120 15.22 2.86 -4.91
CA THR A 120 16.47 2.84 -5.69
C THR A 120 16.32 3.48 -7.09
N GLY A 121 15.15 4.02 -7.41
CA GLY A 121 14.86 4.66 -8.69
C GLY A 121 14.79 3.71 -9.89
N ARG A 122 14.73 2.39 -9.66
CA ARG A 122 14.53 1.38 -10.72
C ARG A 122 13.11 1.39 -11.27
N ILE A 123 12.14 1.75 -10.43
CA ILE A 123 10.75 2.00 -10.84
C ILE A 123 10.44 3.46 -10.53
N ARG A 124 9.85 4.15 -11.52
CA ARG A 124 9.23 5.45 -11.35
C ARG A 124 7.72 5.26 -11.39
N VAL A 125 7.05 5.66 -10.32
CA VAL A 125 5.59 5.64 -10.24
C VAL A 125 5.10 7.00 -10.73
N PRO A 126 4.35 7.08 -11.85
CA PRO A 126 4.05 8.37 -12.48
C PRO A 126 3.30 9.39 -11.62
N VAL A 127 2.50 8.93 -10.64
CA VAL A 127 1.75 9.82 -9.72
C VAL A 127 2.62 10.39 -8.60
N PHE A 128 3.76 9.75 -8.29
CA PHE A 128 4.65 10.24 -7.24
C PHE A 128 5.43 11.48 -7.70
N PRO A 129 5.76 12.39 -6.78
CA PRO A 129 6.47 13.61 -7.12
C PRO A 129 7.88 13.33 -7.63
N ASP A 130 8.39 14.22 -8.48
CA ASP A 130 9.67 14.03 -9.17
C ASP A 130 10.90 13.99 -8.24
N ASP A 131 10.76 14.52 -7.02
CA ASP A 131 11.78 14.53 -5.97
C ASP A 131 11.68 13.34 -5.01
N PHE A 132 10.76 12.40 -5.25
CA PHE A 132 10.68 11.12 -4.57
C PHE A 132 11.23 9.96 -5.45
N PRO A 133 12.05 9.05 -4.90
CA PRO A 133 12.65 9.13 -3.57
C PRO A 133 13.75 10.20 -3.50
N SER A 134 14.12 10.59 -2.29
CA SER A 134 15.25 11.49 -2.08
C SER A 134 16.57 10.82 -2.49
N ARG A 135 17.66 11.59 -2.59
CA ARG A 135 18.99 11.03 -2.88
C ARG A 135 19.48 10.03 -1.83
N HIS A 136 18.99 10.15 -0.61
CA HIS A 136 19.37 9.29 0.52
C HIS A 136 18.11 8.87 1.26
N PRO A 137 17.39 7.86 0.73
CA PRO A 137 16.12 7.46 1.29
C PRO A 137 16.26 7.06 2.75
N SER A 138 15.34 7.54 3.59
CA SER A 138 15.36 7.31 5.03
C SER A 138 14.00 6.89 5.54
N PHE A 139 13.98 6.15 6.65
CA PHE A 139 12.75 5.80 7.34
C PHE A 139 12.58 6.67 8.58
N ARG A 140 11.38 7.23 8.76
CA ARG A 140 10.98 7.97 9.95
C ARG A 140 9.87 7.21 10.67
N ALA A 141 10.13 6.79 11.90
CA ALA A 141 9.10 6.23 12.77
C ALA A 141 8.08 7.30 13.20
N SER A 142 6.81 6.92 13.30
CA SER A 142 5.72 7.79 13.77
C SER A 142 5.66 7.94 15.29
#